data_AF-A0A6B3ILA0-F1
#
_entry.id   AF-A0A6B3ILA0-F1
#
_cell.length_a   1.000
_cell.length_b   1.000
_cell.length_c   1.000
_cell.angle_alpha   90.00
_cell.angle_beta   90.00
_cell.angle_gamma   90.00
#
_symmetry.space_group_name_H-M   'P 1'
#
loop_
_entity.id
_entity.type
_entity.pdbx_description
1 polymer ?
#
loop_
_entity_poly.entity_id
_entity_poly.type
_entity_poly.pdbx_seq_one_letter_code
_entity_poly.pdbx_strand_id
1 'polypeptide(L)' 'VHQCLGQNLARAELDIAMRTLFERLPNLRLAVPAQEIPHKPGDTIQGMLELPVAW' A
#
# COMPACT_ATOMS: atom_id res chain seq x y z
N VAL A 1 -23.87 10.65 -11.17
CA VAL A 1 -23.10 10.40 -9.92
C VAL A 1 -22.61 8.96 -9.97
N HIS A 2 -21.31 8.71 -9.91
CA HIS A 2 -20.74 7.36 -9.90
C HIS A 2 -19.86 7.19 -8.66
N GLN A 3 -20.45 6.65 -7.60
CA GLN A 3 -19.72 6.30 -6.39
C GLN A 3 -19.08 4.92 -6.58
N CYS A 4 -17.94 4.72 -5.94
CA CYS A 4 -17.29 3.41 -5.93
C CYS A 4 -18.18 2.43 -5.16
N LEU A 5 -18.79 1.48 -5.88
CA LEU A 5 -19.61 0.42 -5.28
C LEU A 5 -18.81 -0.39 -4.24
N GLY A 6 -17.50 -0.56 -4.48
CA GLY A 6 -16.59 -1.31 -3.61
C GLY A 6 -16.01 -0.54 -2.43
N GLN A 7 -16.36 0.74 -2.21
CA GLN A 7 -15.66 1.58 -1.22
C GLN A 7 -15.71 1.03 0.21
N ASN A 8 -16.79 0.33 0.57
CA ASN A 8 -16.94 -0.24 1.91
C ASN A 8 -16.04 -1.45 2.10
N LEU A 9 -15.94 -2.31 1.07
CA LEU A 9 -15.02 -3.44 1.07
C LEU A 9 -13.57 -2.96 1.12
N ALA A 10 -13.20 -2.01 0.26
CA ALA A 10 -11.86 -1.46 0.22
C ALA A 10 -11.43 -0.85 1.58
N ARG A 11 -12.35 -0.22 2.31
CA ARG A 11 -12.08 0.27 3.68
C ARG A 11 -11.81 -0.87 4.66
N ALA A 12 -12.62 -1.92 4.63
CA ALA A 12 -12.42 -3.07 5.50
C ALA A 12 -11.08 -3.77 5.20
N GLU A 13 -10.74 -3.94 3.93
CA GLU A 13 -9.46 -4.52 3.50
C GLU A 13 -8.29 -3.67 3.98
N LEU A 14 -8.31 -2.36 3.77
CA LEU A 14 -7.24 -1.46 4.20
C LEU A 14 -7.10 -1.43 5.74
N ASP A 15 -8.21 -1.40 6.47
CA ASP A 15 -8.19 -1.38 7.95
C ASP A 15 -7.54 -2.66 8.49
N ILE A 16 -7.98 -3.83 8.02
CA ILE A 16 -7.43 -5.13 8.45
C ILE A 16 -5.97 -5.27 8.01
N ALA A 17 -5.66 -5.01 6.74
CA ALA A 17 -4.32 -5.22 6.20
C ALA A 17 -3.30 -4.31 6.86
N MET A 18 -3.58 -3.01 6.98
CA MET A 18 -2.62 -2.05 7.54
C MET A 18 -2.40 -2.28 9.03
N ARG A 19 -3.46 -2.52 9.81
CA ARG A 19 -3.32 -2.84 11.24
C ARG A 19 -2.53 -4.12 11.45
N THR A 20 -2.95 -5.21 10.81
CA THR A 20 -2.32 -6.52 10.97
C THR A 20 -0.85 -6.47 10.55
N LEU A 21 -0.53 -5.78 9.45
CA LEU A 21 0.84 -5.66 8.97
C LEU A 21 1.76 -5.02 10.02
N PHE A 22 1.38 -3.86 10.57
CA PHE A 22 2.21 -3.15 11.55
C PHE A 22 2.18 -3.77 12.95
N GLU A 23 1.08 -4.45 13.33
CA GLU A 23 1.03 -5.23 14.57
C GLU A 23 1.96 -6.45 14.52
N ARG A 24 2.04 -7.13 13.37
CA ARG A 24 2.82 -8.36 13.21
C ARG A 24 4.29 -8.10 12.87
N LEU A 25 4.60 -6.97 12.22
CA LEU A 25 5.95 -6.55 11.85
C LEU A 25 6.22 -5.15 12.44
N PRO A 26 6.48 -5.04 13.76
CA PRO A 26 6.54 -3.74 14.45
C PRO A 26 7.72 -2.86 14.02
N ASN A 27 8.79 -3.45 13.46
CA ASN A 27 9.96 -2.72 12.96
C ASN A 27 9.99 -2.62 11.43
N LEU A 28 8.83 -2.83 10.77
CA LEU A 28 8.72 -2.75 9.31
C LEU A 28 9.23 -1.40 8.81
N ARG A 29 10.17 -1.45 7.86
CA ARG A 29 10.82 -0.29 7.25
C ARG A 29 11.13 -0.57 5.78
N LEU A 30 11.39 0.50 5.03
CA LEU A 30 11.91 0.37 3.68
C LEU A 30 13.31 -0.28 3.72
N ALA A 31 13.54 -1.22 2.81
CA ALA A 31 14.86 -1.84 2.62
C ALA A 31 15.80 -0.97 1.79
N VAL A 32 15.26 0.06 1.11
CA VAL A 32 15.96 1.01 0.24
C VAL A 32 15.52 2.44 0.54
N PRO A 33 16.29 3.48 0.17
CA PRO A 33 15.84 4.87 0.21
C PRO A 33 14.52 5.06 -0.56
N ALA A 34 13.63 5.92 -0.05
CA ALA A 34 12.28 6.10 -0.62
C ALA A 34 12.28 6.58 -2.08
N GLN A 35 13.32 7.33 -2.48
CA GLN A 35 13.47 7.85 -3.83
C GLN A 35 13.80 6.75 -4.87
N GLU A 36 14.23 5.57 -4.41
CA GLU A 36 14.54 4.43 -5.27
C GLU A 36 13.33 3.52 -5.53
N ILE A 37 12.18 3.80 -4.89
CA ILE A 37 10.97 2.99 -5.07
C ILE A 37 10.41 3.22 -6.47
N PRO A 38 10.30 2.17 -7.32
CA PRO A 38 9.76 2.32 -8.65
C PRO A 38 8.24 2.51 -8.58
N HIS A 39 7.74 3.59 -9.19
CA HIS A 39 6.31 3.88 -9.30
C HIS A 39 5.76 3.52 -10.66
N LYS A 40 4.45 3.22 -10.72
CA LYS A 40 3.75 3.05 -12.00
C LYS A 40 3.79 4.36 -12.81
N PRO A 41 3.93 4.30 -14.15
CA PRO A 41 3.76 5.46 -15.01
C PRO A 41 2.38 6.14 -14.86
N GLY A 42 2.29 7.43 -15.19
CA GLY A 42 1.19 8.33 -14.87
C GLY A 42 -0.15 8.12 -15.60
N ASP A 43 -0.31 7.03 -16.35
CA ASP A 43 -1.41 6.91 -17.31
C ASP A 43 -2.61 6.10 -16.77
N THR A 44 -2.50 5.55 -15.55
CA THR A 44 -3.51 4.61 -14.98
C THR A 44 -3.63 4.74 -13.45
N ILE A 45 -4.33 3.78 -12.82
CA ILE A 45 -4.39 3.64 -11.35
C ILE A 45 -2.98 3.59 -10.77
N GLN A 46 -2.69 4.59 -9.93
CA GLN A 46 -1.38 4.78 -9.33
C GLN A 46 -1.04 3.70 -8.32
N GLY A 47 0.27 3.48 -8.15
CA GLY A 47 0.82 2.50 -7.22
C GLY A 47 2.32 2.37 -7.37
N MET A 48 2.92 1.59 -6.49
CA MET A 48 4.33 1.17 -6.60
C MET A 48 4.40 -0.08 -7.48
N LEU A 49 5.45 -0.21 -8.28
CA LEU A 49 5.76 -1.45 -9.00
C LEU A 49 6.32 -2.49 -8.02
N GLU A 50 7.15 -2.03 -7.09
CA GLU A 50 7.77 -2.85 -6.05
C GLU A 50 7.83 -2.05 -4.74
N LEU A 51 7.82 -2.75 -3.60
CA LEU A 51 8.03 -2.15 -2.29
C LEU A 51 8.99 -3.02 -1.47
N PRO A 52 10.32 -2.83 -1.62
CA PRO A 52 11.31 -3.56 -0.84
C PRO A 52 11.22 -3.18 0.64
N VAL A 53 10.99 -4.17 1.50
CA VAL A 53 10.84 -3.99 2.96
C VAL A 53 11.78 -4.88 3.76
N ALA A 54 12.09 -4.44 4.97
CA ALA A 54 12.78 -5.20 6.01
C ALA A 54 12.03 -5.01 7.35
N TRP A 55 12.20 -5.93 8.30
CA TRP A 55 11.50 -5.92 9.58
C TRP A 55 12.36 -6.52 10.70
#